data_AF-A0A534PPT5-F1
#
_entry.id   AF-A0A534PPT5-F1
#
_cell.length_a   1.000
_cell.length_b   1.000
_cell.length_c   1.000
_cell.angle_alpha   90.00
_cell.angle_beta   90.00
_cell.angle_gamma   90.00
#
_symmetry.space_group_name_H-M   'P 1'
#
loop_
_entity.id
_entity.type
_entity.pdbx_description
1 polymer ?
#
loop_
_entity_poly.entity_id
_entity_poly.type
_entity_poly.pdbx_seq_one_letter_code
_entity_poly.pdbx_strand_id
1 'polypeptide(L)'
;MRAAAALCAGLLAALLLAQPGDGAPARRKRGAADAGTRPVLLGTDPPGRLRPSSPNDGGAAPLDAGPDEVHQQLQALQSRVYQLERERAQSQEQAQLLQQLVGEMRDLRQQLAEAENRQRAAEQERAARQAQVQVAMSSLQAAQERLRTGDYAVLDELDQASSVFSGAARRDIEYARTALQNRDLAAARAHLSAAISHAAQER
;
A
#
# COMPACT_ATOMS: atom_id res chain seq x y z
N MET A 1 16.76 -29.18 21.81
CA MET A 1 16.47 -30.00 20.61
C MET A 1 15.87 -29.11 19.55
N ARG A 2 16.46 -29.14 18.33
CA ARG A 2 15.98 -28.60 17.03
C ARG A 2 15.86 -27.06 16.97
N ALA A 3 16.81 -26.29 16.44
CA ALA A 3 17.56 -26.34 15.16
C ALA A 3 16.72 -25.96 13.92
N ALA A 4 17.20 -24.90 13.26
CA ALA A 4 17.26 -24.67 11.82
C ALA A 4 15.96 -24.39 11.04
N ALA A 5 15.82 -23.13 10.62
CA ALA A 5 15.34 -22.79 9.28
C ALA A 5 16.13 -21.57 8.79
N ALA A 6 17.32 -21.87 8.27
CA ALA A 6 18.13 -20.97 7.48
C ALA A 6 17.80 -21.17 5.99
N LEU A 7 18.17 -20.17 5.19
CA LEU A 7 18.44 -20.24 3.75
C LEU A 7 17.21 -20.28 2.83
N CYS A 8 16.96 -19.15 2.15
CA CYS A 8 16.72 -19.07 0.71
C CYS A 8 16.26 -17.66 0.30
N ALA A 9 17.20 -16.79 -0.08
CA ALA A 9 16.99 -15.71 -1.08
C ALA A 9 18.29 -14.93 -1.34
N GLY A 10 19.42 -15.62 -1.42
CA GLY A 10 20.70 -15.06 -1.86
C GLY A 10 21.02 -15.60 -3.25
N LEU A 11 20.31 -15.13 -4.27
CA LEU A 11 20.60 -15.46 -5.68
C LEU A 11 19.77 -14.54 -6.59
N LEU A 12 20.24 -13.32 -6.80
CA LEU A 12 19.89 -12.47 -7.97
C LEU A 12 20.79 -11.22 -8.06
N ALA A 13 22.05 -11.35 -7.64
CA ALA A 13 23.09 -10.35 -7.85
C ALA A 13 24.02 -10.81 -8.98
N ALA A 14 23.48 -10.94 -10.18
CA ALA A 14 24.25 -11.21 -11.39
C ALA A 14 23.41 -10.96 -12.66
N LEU A 15 23.09 -9.69 -12.94
CA LEU A 15 22.91 -9.28 -14.34
C LEU A 15 23.54 -7.91 -14.54
N LEU A 16 24.83 -8.00 -14.83
CA LEU A 16 25.70 -6.99 -15.39
C LEU A 16 25.07 -6.29 -16.61
N LEU A 17 25.29 -4.98 -16.67
CA LEU A 17 25.83 -4.23 -17.82
C LEU A 17 25.26 -4.55 -19.22
N ALA A 18 24.34 -3.72 -19.70
CA ALA A 18 24.22 -3.40 -21.13
C ALA A 18 23.44 -2.10 -21.34
N GLN A 19 24.13 -0.96 -21.33
CA GLN A 19 23.78 0.18 -22.18
C GLN A 19 24.49 -0.04 -23.53
N PRO A 20 23.79 0.15 -24.64
CA PRO A 20 24.14 1.29 -25.51
C PRO A 20 22.96 1.95 -26.23
N GLY A 21 23.04 3.28 -26.37
CA GLY A 21 23.05 3.98 -27.66
C GLY A 21 21.81 3.94 -28.59
N ASP A 22 21.23 5.12 -28.75
CA ASP A 22 20.74 5.74 -29.99
C ASP A 22 19.68 5.07 -30.89
N GLY A 23 18.55 5.78 -30.99
CA GLY A 23 18.02 6.21 -32.29
C GLY A 23 16.81 5.44 -32.84
N ALA A 24 15.60 6.01 -32.70
CA ALA A 24 14.58 6.03 -33.76
C ALA A 24 13.40 6.97 -33.41
N PRO A 25 12.79 7.64 -34.41
CA PRO A 25 11.93 8.81 -34.23
C PRO A 25 10.47 8.51 -33.86
N ALA A 26 9.87 9.47 -33.14
CA ALA A 26 8.49 9.49 -32.71
C ALA A 26 7.50 9.48 -33.90
N ARG A 27 6.60 8.50 -33.86
CA ARG A 27 5.50 8.28 -34.79
C ARG A 27 4.37 9.30 -34.53
N ARG A 28 4.06 10.10 -35.55
CA ARG A 28 2.80 10.81 -35.88
C ARG A 28 1.64 10.68 -34.87
N LYS A 29 1.23 11.81 -34.26
CA LYS A 29 -0.14 12.00 -33.74
C LYS A 29 -1.00 12.64 -34.84
N ARG A 30 -1.97 11.88 -35.35
CA ARG A 30 -3.07 12.34 -36.20
C ARG A 30 -4.20 12.87 -35.32
N GLY A 31 -4.71 14.04 -35.70
CA GLY A 31 -6.14 14.36 -35.74
C GLY A 31 -6.88 14.51 -34.41
N ALA A 32 -6.96 15.74 -33.91
CA ALA A 32 -8.05 16.21 -33.07
C ALA A 32 -8.78 17.32 -33.84
N ALA A 33 -10.05 17.06 -34.18
CA ALA A 33 -11.14 17.99 -34.52
C ALA A 33 -12.35 17.08 -34.85
N ASP A 34 -13.19 16.75 -33.86
CA ASP A 34 -14.34 17.53 -33.41
C ASP A 34 -15.49 17.54 -34.44
N ALA A 35 -16.46 16.65 -34.23
CA ALA A 35 -17.87 16.77 -34.64
C ALA A 35 -18.63 15.52 -34.19
N GLY A 36 -19.58 15.65 -33.26
CA GLY A 36 -20.60 14.63 -33.05
C GLY A 36 -20.93 14.28 -31.60
N THR A 37 -21.27 15.29 -30.80
CA THR A 37 -22.04 15.12 -29.56
C THR A 37 -23.36 14.40 -29.84
N ARG A 38 -23.55 13.19 -29.26
CA ARG A 38 -24.79 12.62 -28.65
C ARG A 38 -24.68 11.08 -28.49
N PRO A 39 -24.71 10.52 -27.28
CA PRO A 39 -25.19 9.16 -27.07
C PRO A 39 -26.67 9.21 -26.68
N VAL A 40 -27.56 8.78 -27.58
CA VAL A 40 -28.98 8.56 -27.28
C VAL A 40 -29.20 7.04 -27.23
N LEU A 41 -29.43 6.59 -26.00
CA LEU A 41 -30.43 5.63 -25.51
C LEU A 41 -30.80 4.35 -26.30
N LEU A 42 -30.93 3.29 -25.50
CA LEU A 42 -31.89 2.18 -25.61
C LEU A 42 -31.66 1.18 -26.76
N GLY A 43 -31.04 0.06 -26.41
CA GLY A 43 -30.90 -1.11 -27.28
C GLY A 43 -30.58 -2.37 -26.50
N THR A 44 -31.25 -2.62 -25.39
CA THR A 44 -31.35 -3.98 -24.82
C THR A 44 -32.40 -4.72 -25.64
N ASP A 45 -32.02 -5.14 -26.84
CA ASP A 45 -32.78 -6.10 -27.64
C ASP A 45 -32.52 -7.52 -27.08
N PRO A 46 -33.53 -8.22 -26.55
CA PRO A 46 -33.44 -9.67 -26.38
C PRO A 46 -33.65 -10.37 -27.74
N PRO A 47 -32.92 -11.47 -28.02
CA PRO A 47 -32.97 -12.16 -29.30
C PRO A 47 -34.20 -13.05 -29.41
N GLY A 48 -34.81 -13.13 -30.59
CA GLY A 48 -35.77 -14.20 -30.90
C GLY A 48 -37.05 -13.75 -31.60
N ARG A 49 -36.94 -13.26 -32.83
CA ARG A 49 -38.05 -13.34 -33.80
C ARG A 49 -37.57 -14.00 -35.08
N LEU A 50 -37.24 -15.29 -34.98
CA LEU A 50 -37.27 -16.18 -36.12
C LEU A 50 -38.74 -16.61 -36.31
N ARG A 51 -39.38 -16.03 -37.32
CA ARG A 51 -40.59 -16.58 -37.92
C ARG A 51 -40.24 -17.90 -38.60
N PRO A 52 -41.07 -18.94 -38.46
CA PRO A 52 -41.38 -19.80 -39.59
C PRO A 52 -42.78 -19.49 -40.14
N SER A 53 -42.86 -19.76 -41.44
CA SER A 53 -43.93 -19.63 -42.42
C SER A 53 -45.26 -20.30 -42.06
N SER A 54 -46.34 -19.67 -42.58
CA SER A 54 -47.74 -20.10 -42.76
C SER A 54 -47.94 -21.50 -43.37
N PRO A 55 -49.19 -21.96 -43.66
CA PRO A 55 -50.54 -21.61 -43.17
C PRO A 55 -51.30 -22.87 -42.66
N ASN A 56 -52.38 -22.72 -41.89
CA ASN A 56 -53.47 -23.70 -42.01
C ASN A 56 -54.83 -23.09 -41.69
N ASP A 57 -55.74 -23.43 -42.59
CA ASP A 57 -57.17 -23.23 -42.55
C ASP A 57 -57.80 -23.74 -41.25
N GLY A 58 -58.94 -23.14 -40.92
CA GLY A 58 -59.82 -23.63 -39.86
C GLY A 58 -60.01 -22.58 -38.80
N GLY A 59 -60.95 -21.67 -39.04
CA GLY A 59 -61.67 -21.01 -37.98
C GLY A 59 -62.41 -22.07 -37.16
N ALA A 60 -61.71 -22.71 -36.24
CA ALA A 60 -62.33 -23.23 -35.04
C ALA A 60 -62.33 -22.06 -34.06
N ALA A 61 -63.51 -21.47 -33.84
CA ALA A 61 -63.74 -20.74 -32.60
C ALA A 61 -63.20 -21.62 -31.46
N PRO A 62 -62.48 -21.06 -30.47
CA PRO A 62 -62.08 -21.86 -29.32
C PRO A 62 -63.34 -22.55 -28.82
N LEU A 63 -63.34 -23.89 -28.87
CA LEU A 63 -64.33 -24.65 -28.13
C LEU A 63 -64.28 -24.07 -26.73
N ASP A 64 -65.46 -23.65 -26.26
CA ASP A 64 -65.68 -23.10 -24.94
C ASP A 64 -64.84 -23.91 -23.95
N ALA A 65 -63.72 -23.32 -23.52
CA ALA A 65 -62.75 -23.99 -22.68
C ALA A 65 -63.52 -24.33 -21.42
N GLY A 66 -63.85 -25.62 -21.26
CA GLY A 66 -64.66 -26.07 -20.16
C GLY A 66 -64.04 -25.56 -18.86
N PRO A 67 -64.85 -25.31 -17.81
CA PRO A 67 -64.35 -24.74 -16.55
C PRO A 67 -63.04 -25.40 -16.09
N ASP A 68 -62.88 -26.71 -16.31
CA ASP A 68 -61.68 -27.48 -15.97
C ASP A 68 -60.36 -26.99 -16.60
N GLU A 69 -60.33 -26.49 -17.86
CA GLU A 69 -59.11 -25.97 -18.49
C GLU A 69 -58.68 -24.64 -17.88
N VAL A 70 -59.64 -23.78 -17.54
CA VAL A 70 -59.38 -22.49 -16.86
C VAL A 70 -58.81 -22.76 -15.47
N HIS A 71 -59.33 -23.75 -14.75
CA HIS A 71 -58.79 -24.15 -13.44
C HIS A 71 -57.34 -24.67 -13.56
N GLN A 72 -57.02 -25.46 -14.58
CA GLN A 72 -55.65 -25.93 -14.82
C GLN A 72 -54.67 -24.78 -15.13
N GLN A 73 -55.10 -23.81 -15.95
CA GLN A 73 -54.29 -22.63 -16.26
C GLN A 73 -54.06 -21.75 -15.02
N LEU A 74 -55.07 -21.57 -14.18
CA LEU A 74 -54.94 -20.87 -12.91
C LEU A 74 -53.97 -21.58 -11.96
N GLN A 75 -54.03 -22.92 -11.87
CA GLN A 75 -53.10 -23.69 -11.05
C GLN A 75 -51.65 -23.59 -11.58
N ALA A 76 -51.45 -23.60 -12.90
CA ALA A 76 -50.14 -23.40 -13.52
C ALA A 76 -49.58 -21.98 -13.31
N LEU A 77 -50.44 -20.96 -13.35
CA LEU A 77 -50.04 -19.59 -13.03
C LEU A 77 -49.67 -19.44 -11.55
N GLN A 78 -50.45 -20.03 -10.64
CA GLN A 78 -50.15 -20.02 -9.21
C GLN A 78 -48.81 -20.68 -8.88
N SER A 79 -48.53 -21.85 -9.48
CA SER A 79 -47.25 -22.54 -9.27
C SER A 79 -46.07 -21.73 -9.80
N ARG A 80 -46.24 -21.04 -10.94
CA ARG A 80 -45.21 -20.17 -11.51
C ARG A 80 -44.98 -18.91 -10.66
N VAL A 81 -46.02 -18.30 -10.12
CA VAL A 81 -45.89 -17.17 -9.20
C VAL A 81 -45.13 -17.59 -7.95
N TYR A 82 -45.48 -18.74 -7.36
CA TYR A 82 -44.77 -19.27 -6.20
C TYR A 82 -43.27 -19.54 -6.47
N GLN A 83 -42.93 -20.07 -7.65
CA GLN A 83 -41.53 -20.25 -8.05
C GLN A 83 -40.79 -18.92 -8.17
N LEU A 84 -41.39 -17.93 -8.84
CA LEU A 84 -40.79 -16.60 -9.01
C LEU A 84 -40.64 -15.85 -7.67
N GLU A 85 -41.59 -16.00 -6.76
CA GLU A 85 -41.49 -15.45 -5.40
C GLU A 85 -40.34 -16.08 -4.63
N ARG A 86 -40.16 -17.40 -4.76
CA ARG A 86 -39.04 -18.11 -4.14
C ARG A 86 -37.69 -17.70 -4.73
N GLU A 87 -37.58 -17.58 -6.05
CA GLU A 87 -36.37 -17.09 -6.72
C GLU A 87 -36.04 -15.65 -6.30
N ARG A 88 -37.06 -14.80 -6.18
CA ARG A 88 -36.90 -13.43 -5.70
C ARG A 88 -36.37 -13.39 -4.27
N ALA A 89 -36.91 -14.21 -3.37
CA ALA A 89 -36.42 -14.31 -2.00
C ALA A 89 -34.94 -14.74 -1.96
N GLN A 90 -34.58 -15.79 -2.73
CA GLN A 90 -33.19 -16.25 -2.83
C GLN A 90 -32.24 -15.19 -3.41
N SER A 91 -32.67 -14.45 -4.43
CA SER A 91 -31.87 -13.38 -5.02
C SER A 91 -31.66 -12.23 -4.03
N GLN A 92 -32.66 -11.90 -3.22
CA GLN A 92 -32.55 -10.87 -2.18
C GLN A 92 -31.57 -11.28 -1.08
N GLU A 93 -31.61 -12.54 -0.62
CA GLU A 93 -30.65 -13.07 0.35
C GLU A 93 -29.21 -13.01 -0.20
N GLN A 94 -29.00 -13.43 -1.45
CA GLN A 94 -27.68 -13.36 -2.09
C GLN A 94 -27.20 -11.91 -2.25
N ALA A 95 -28.08 -10.98 -2.61
CA ALA A 95 -27.73 -9.57 -2.71
C ALA A 95 -27.29 -8.99 -1.35
N GLN A 96 -27.93 -9.39 -0.25
CA GLN A 96 -27.54 -8.97 1.10
C GLN A 96 -26.15 -9.51 1.48
N LEU A 97 -25.88 -10.80 1.20
CA LEU A 97 -24.57 -11.41 1.43
C LEU A 97 -23.45 -10.71 0.65
N LEU A 98 -23.71 -10.39 -0.63
CA LEU A 98 -22.75 -9.67 -1.46
C LEU A 98 -22.52 -8.25 -0.94
N GLN A 99 -23.57 -7.54 -0.49
CA GLN A 99 -23.41 -6.22 0.12
C GLN A 99 -22.55 -6.28 1.39
N GLN A 100 -22.78 -7.28 2.25
CA GLN A 100 -21.97 -7.50 3.44
C GLN A 100 -20.51 -7.77 3.08
N LEU A 101 -20.25 -8.68 2.14
CA LEU A 101 -18.88 -9.01 1.70
C LEU A 101 -18.16 -7.79 1.09
N VAL A 102 -18.88 -6.97 0.31
CA VAL A 102 -18.32 -5.73 -0.23
C VAL A 102 -17.99 -4.73 0.89
N GLY A 103 -18.80 -4.68 1.95
CA GLY A 103 -18.51 -3.92 3.17
C GLY A 103 -17.21 -4.40 3.82
N GLU A 104 -17.12 -5.69 4.14
CA GLU A 104 -15.94 -6.30 4.77
C GLU A 104 -14.67 -6.09 3.93
N MET A 105 -14.76 -6.23 2.61
CA MET A 105 -13.63 -5.98 1.71
C MET A 105 -13.20 -4.51 1.68
N ARG A 106 -14.13 -3.56 1.83
CA ARG A 106 -13.78 -2.13 1.95
C ARG A 106 -13.09 -1.86 3.27
N ASP A 107 -13.59 -2.42 4.35
CA ASP A 107 -13.02 -2.24 5.69
C ASP A 107 -11.60 -2.83 5.76
N LEU A 108 -11.39 -4.03 5.22
CA LEU A 108 -10.06 -4.65 5.14
C LEU A 108 -9.09 -3.84 4.28
N ARG A 109 -9.55 -3.28 3.16
CA ARG A 109 -8.71 -2.39 2.33
C ARG A 109 -8.33 -1.11 3.07
N GLN A 110 -9.24 -0.54 3.85
CA GLN A 110 -8.94 0.63 4.68
C GLN A 110 -7.92 0.29 5.77
N GLN A 111 -8.12 -0.82 6.49
CA GLN A 111 -7.19 -1.28 7.51
C GLN A 111 -5.80 -1.56 6.94
N LEU A 112 -5.71 -2.17 5.76
CA LEU A 112 -4.44 -2.41 5.09
C LEU A 112 -3.75 -1.10 4.71
N ALA A 113 -4.48 -0.15 4.12
CA ALA A 113 -3.93 1.16 3.77
C ALA A 113 -3.42 1.93 5.01
N GLU A 114 -4.14 1.86 6.12
CA GLU A 114 -3.68 2.45 7.38
C GLU A 114 -2.43 1.76 7.93
N ALA A 115 -2.39 0.43 7.89
CA ALA A 115 -1.24 -0.34 8.34
C ALA A 115 0.01 -0.03 7.50
N GLU A 116 -0.12 0.02 6.18
CA GLU A 116 0.96 0.41 5.26
C GLU A 116 1.44 1.84 5.52
N ASN A 117 0.53 2.78 5.76
CA ASN A 117 0.90 4.16 6.09
C ASN A 117 1.66 4.25 7.41
N ARG A 118 1.24 3.51 8.44
CA ARG A 118 1.97 3.43 9.72
C ARG A 118 3.34 2.80 9.55
N GLN A 119 3.46 1.75 8.75
CA GLN A 119 4.75 1.12 8.45
C GLN A 119 5.69 2.11 7.74
N ARG A 120 5.23 2.79 6.70
CA ARG A 120 6.02 3.79 5.98
C ARG A 120 6.46 4.94 6.88
N ALA A 121 5.59 5.44 7.75
CA ALA A 121 5.94 6.48 8.71
C ALA A 121 7.02 5.99 9.69
N ALA A 122 6.87 4.78 10.25
CA ALA A 122 7.85 4.20 11.15
C ALA A 122 9.22 3.95 10.47
N GLU A 123 9.22 3.54 9.19
CA GLU A 123 10.44 3.37 8.40
C GLU A 123 11.14 4.72 8.15
N GLN A 124 10.39 5.77 7.82
CA GLN A 124 10.93 7.12 7.65
C GLN A 124 11.51 7.66 8.96
N GLU A 125 10.82 7.47 10.08
CA GLU A 125 11.33 7.86 11.40
C GLU A 125 12.61 7.12 11.76
N ARG A 126 12.69 5.81 11.50
CA ARG A 126 13.91 5.02 11.72
C ARG A 126 15.06 5.51 10.84
N ALA A 127 14.81 5.74 9.55
CA ALA A 127 15.81 6.26 8.63
C ALA A 127 16.30 7.66 9.05
N ALA A 128 15.38 8.53 9.48
CA ALA A 128 15.71 9.86 9.98
C ALA A 128 16.56 9.79 11.26
N ARG A 129 16.21 8.92 12.21
CA ARG A 129 17.01 8.69 13.43
C ARG A 129 18.40 8.15 13.09
N GLN A 130 18.50 7.18 12.19
CA GLN A 130 19.79 6.65 11.74
C GLN A 130 20.66 7.73 11.10
N ALA A 131 20.07 8.59 10.26
CA ALA A 131 20.78 9.73 9.68
C ALA A 131 21.25 10.72 10.76
N GLN A 132 20.42 11.03 11.76
CA GLN A 132 20.80 11.89 12.89
C GLN A 132 21.95 11.30 13.70
N VAL A 133 21.92 10.01 14.01
CA VAL A 133 23.02 9.30 14.71
C VAL A 133 24.30 9.31 13.88
N GLN A 134 24.21 9.16 12.57
CA GLN A 134 25.38 9.21 11.69
C GLN A 134 26.00 10.62 11.65
N VAL A 135 25.17 11.66 11.58
CA VAL A 135 25.62 13.06 11.64
C VAL A 135 26.28 13.35 12.99
N ALA A 136 25.64 12.97 14.11
CA ALA A 136 26.19 13.14 15.45
C ALA A 136 27.53 12.40 15.65
N MET A 137 27.67 11.20 15.07
CA MET A 137 28.95 10.48 15.11
C MET A 137 30.05 11.21 14.32
N SER A 138 29.71 11.75 13.15
CA SER A 138 30.66 12.51 12.35
C SER A 138 31.07 13.83 13.03
N SER A 139 30.16 14.49 13.76
CA SER A 139 30.50 15.69 14.54
C SER A 139 31.42 15.37 15.71
N LEU A 140 31.21 14.25 16.42
CA LEU A 140 32.12 13.80 17.47
C LEU A 140 33.53 13.49 16.93
N GLN A 141 33.62 12.82 15.77
CA GLN A 141 34.91 12.56 15.13
C GLN A 141 35.61 13.86 14.69
N ALA A 142 34.87 14.82 14.13
CA ALA A 142 35.41 16.13 13.77
C ALA A 142 35.90 16.90 15.02
N ALA A 143 35.12 16.88 16.11
CA ALA A 143 35.52 17.46 17.38
C ALA A 143 36.79 16.81 17.95
N GLN A 144 36.92 15.48 17.84
CA GLN A 144 38.14 14.77 18.25
C GLN A 144 39.37 15.26 17.50
N GLU A 145 39.27 15.43 16.18
CA GLU A 145 40.39 15.88 15.35
C GLU A 145 40.78 17.33 15.66
N ARG A 146 39.80 18.22 15.84
CA ARG A 146 40.05 19.61 16.27
C ARG A 146 40.67 19.69 17.65
N LEU A 147 40.19 18.88 18.60
CA LEU A 147 40.84 18.77 19.90
C LEU A 147 42.26 18.26 19.75
N ARG A 148 42.56 17.39 18.79
CA ARG A 148 43.91 16.88 18.52
C ARG A 148 44.86 17.98 18.03
N THR A 149 44.39 18.91 17.21
CA THR A 149 45.15 20.09 16.77
C THR A 149 45.25 21.19 17.83
N GLY A 150 44.52 21.05 18.95
CA GLY A 150 44.55 21.98 20.09
C GLY A 150 43.46 23.04 20.06
N ASP A 151 42.45 22.87 19.22
CA ASP A 151 41.30 23.77 19.13
C ASP A 151 40.25 23.41 20.19
N TYR A 152 39.83 24.41 20.97
CA TYR A 152 38.82 24.28 22.03
C TYR A 152 37.41 24.65 21.54
N ALA A 153 37.27 25.19 20.32
CA ALA A 153 36.00 25.57 19.71
C ALA A 153 35.27 24.34 19.12
N VAL A 154 34.89 23.42 20.02
CA VAL A 154 34.16 22.18 19.69
C VAL A 154 32.87 22.01 20.51
N LEU A 155 32.49 23.03 21.28
CA LEU A 155 31.35 22.99 22.18
C LEU A 155 30.02 22.84 21.42
N ASP A 156 29.88 23.51 20.27
CA ASP A 156 28.67 23.45 19.46
C ASP A 156 28.46 22.05 18.87
N GLU A 157 29.53 21.40 18.40
CA GLU A 157 29.49 20.02 17.91
C GLU A 157 29.14 19.00 19.01
N LEU A 158 29.62 19.24 20.23
CA LEU A 158 29.31 18.43 21.41
C LEU A 158 27.86 18.60 21.84
N ASP A 159 27.34 19.83 21.84
CA ASP A 159 25.94 20.12 22.17
C ASP A 159 25.00 19.46 21.15
N GLN A 160 25.32 19.55 19.85
CA GLN A 160 24.55 18.87 18.81
C GLN A 160 24.55 17.35 18.99
N ALA A 161 25.71 16.74 19.29
CA ALA A 161 25.82 15.30 19.52
C ALA A 161 25.08 14.85 20.80
N SER A 162 25.12 15.64 21.87
CA SER A 162 24.47 15.32 23.14
C SER A 162 22.94 15.22 23.05
N SER A 163 22.34 15.90 22.06
CA SER A 163 20.90 15.87 21.80
C SER A 163 20.42 14.55 21.17
N VAL A 164 21.32 13.82 20.51
CA VAL A 164 21.02 12.58 19.79
C VAL A 164 21.37 11.35 20.63
N PHE A 165 22.48 11.39 21.36
CA PHE A 165 22.93 10.28 22.18
C PHE A 165 22.27 10.26 23.56
N SER A 166 22.18 9.07 24.14
CA SER A 166 21.62 8.87 25.48
C SER A 166 22.62 8.15 26.39
N GLY A 167 22.20 7.75 27.59
CA GLY A 167 22.96 6.80 28.42
C GLY A 167 24.39 7.20 28.76
N ALA A 168 25.34 6.32 28.45
CA ALA A 168 26.76 6.49 28.77
C ALA A 168 27.44 7.51 27.85
N ALA A 169 27.14 7.46 26.55
CA ALA A 169 27.72 8.37 25.56
C ALA A 169 27.42 9.84 25.88
N ARG A 170 26.18 10.15 26.28
CA ARG A 170 25.81 11.51 26.68
C ARG A 170 26.57 11.99 27.93
N ARG A 171 26.76 11.12 28.92
CA ARG A 171 27.50 11.48 30.15
C ARG A 171 28.97 11.78 29.85
N ASP A 172 29.59 11.00 28.99
CA ASP A 172 30.98 11.24 28.59
C ASP A 172 31.14 12.53 27.79
N ILE A 173 30.16 12.90 26.96
CA ILE A 173 30.13 14.22 26.29
C ILE A 173 30.08 15.37 27.31
N GLU A 174 29.26 15.26 28.36
CA GLU A 174 29.18 16.26 29.42
C GLU A 174 30.50 16.36 30.23
N TYR A 175 31.16 15.23 30.50
CA TYR A 175 32.48 15.25 31.14
C TYR A 175 33.54 15.87 30.24
N ALA A 176 33.52 15.58 28.94
CA ALA A 176 34.40 16.23 27.97
C ALA A 176 34.18 17.75 27.96
N ARG A 177 32.92 18.20 27.98
CA ARG A 177 32.56 19.62 28.07
C ARG A 177 33.08 20.30 29.33
N THR A 178 32.93 19.64 30.47
CA THR A 178 33.43 20.15 31.77
C THR A 178 34.97 20.24 31.75
N ALA A 179 35.65 19.24 31.18
CA ALA A 179 37.10 19.27 31.02
C ALA A 179 37.57 20.44 30.12
N LEU A 180 36.84 20.73 29.03
CA LEU A 180 37.13 21.88 28.17
C LEU A 180 36.96 23.22 28.90
N GLN A 181 35.93 23.34 29.74
CA GLN A 181 35.74 24.54 30.58
C GLN A 181 36.89 24.72 31.58
N ASN A 182 37.42 23.61 32.11
CA ASN A 182 38.59 23.60 32.98
C ASN A 182 39.93 23.73 32.23
N ARG A 183 39.90 23.87 30.89
CA ARG A 183 41.06 23.90 30.00
C ARG A 183 41.93 22.63 30.07
N ASP A 184 41.37 21.52 30.51
CA ASP A 184 42.03 20.21 30.51
C ASP A 184 41.72 19.47 29.21
N LEU A 185 42.59 19.69 28.23
CA LEU A 185 42.44 19.11 26.91
C LEU A 185 42.74 17.60 26.88
N ALA A 186 43.59 17.11 27.80
CA ALA A 186 43.89 15.69 27.89
C ALA A 186 42.68 14.90 28.42
N ALA A 187 42.05 15.39 29.49
CA ALA A 187 40.81 14.82 30.01
C ALA A 187 39.67 14.92 28.98
N ALA A 188 39.53 16.05 28.29
CA ALA A 188 38.50 16.21 27.26
C ALA A 188 38.64 15.18 26.13
N ARG A 189 39.85 14.92 25.64
CA ARG A 189 40.11 13.89 24.62
C ARG A 189 39.81 12.47 25.12
N ALA A 190 40.11 12.17 26.38
CA ALA A 190 39.85 10.87 26.98
C ALA A 190 38.34 10.60 27.14
N HIS A 191 37.58 11.59 27.62
CA HIS A 191 36.13 11.48 27.70
C HIS A 191 35.48 11.40 26.32
N LEU A 192 35.98 12.16 25.35
CA LEU A 192 35.42 12.14 24.00
C LEU A 192 35.68 10.81 23.28
N SER A 193 36.82 10.16 23.48
CA SER A 193 37.07 8.82 22.93
C SER A 193 36.18 7.75 23.56
N ALA A 194 35.91 7.86 24.88
CA ALA A 194 34.93 7.02 25.57
C ALA A 194 33.49 7.27 25.08
N ALA A 195 33.12 8.53 24.85
CA ALA A 195 31.83 8.90 24.28
C ALA A 195 31.63 8.25 22.90
N ILE A 196 32.65 8.28 22.02
CA ILE A 196 32.61 7.67 20.69
C ILE A 196 32.47 6.15 20.78
N SER A 197 33.17 5.48 21.71
CA SER A 197 33.08 4.04 21.85
C SER A 197 31.71 3.60 22.38
N HIS A 198 31.15 4.32 23.36
CA HIS A 198 29.79 4.08 23.85
C HIS A 198 28.73 4.42 22.81
N ALA A 199 28.90 5.52 22.07
CA ALA A 199 28.00 5.90 20.97
C ALA A 199 27.99 4.86 19.85
N ALA A 200 29.11 4.17 19.60
CA ALA A 200 29.19 3.09 18.63
C ALA A 200 28.46 1.81 19.12
N GLN A 201 28.34 1.61 20.43
CA GLN A 201 27.62 0.48 21.03
C GLN A 201 26.10 0.71 21.10
N GLU A 202 25.64 1.97 21.06
CA GLU A 202 24.21 2.35 21.05
C GLU A 202 23.55 2.26 19.65
N ARG A 203 24.28 1.78 18.62
CA ARG A 203 23.80 1.56 17.25
C ARG A 203 23.17 0.18 17.07
#